data_AF-A0A836JG55-F1
#
_entry.id   AF-A0A836JG55-F1
#
_cell.length_a   1.000
_cell.length_b   1.000
_cell.length_c   1.000
_cell.angle_alpha   90.00
_cell.angle_beta   90.00
_cell.angle_gamma   90.00
#
_symmetry.space_group_name_H-M   'P 1'
#
loop_
_entity.id
_entity.type
_entity.pdbx_description
1 polymer ?
#
loop_
_entity_poly.entity_id
_entity_poly.type
_entity_poly.pdbx_seq_one_letter_code
_entity_poly.pdbx_strand_id
1 'polypeptide(L)'
;MVSGLSSVRQSVGYIHPLEASERNYQKNQDRMNMILLRNTQGLHAPLRIAMELKATENIGRLPFLSSSNVMRDVLLGKDQNIGFEDVFNTSEFREQMGQPHAIVENHLGIL
;
A
#
# COMPACT_ATOMS: atom_id res chain seq x y z
N MET A 1 8.43 3.12 26.66
CA MET A 1 9.52 3.42 25.69
C MET A 1 10.61 2.40 25.94
N VAL A 2 10.76 1.39 25.08
CA VAL A 2 11.88 0.44 25.19
C VAL A 2 12.60 0.47 23.85
N SER A 3 13.66 1.26 23.77
CA SER A 3 14.57 1.30 22.63
C SER A 3 15.53 0.11 22.73
N GLY A 4 15.28 -0.94 21.96
CA GLY A 4 16.16 -2.12 21.88
C GLY A 4 17.44 -1.88 21.07
N LEU A 5 18.25 -2.93 20.90
CA LEU A 5 19.56 -2.91 20.19
C LEU A 5 19.49 -2.32 18.77
N SER A 6 18.33 -2.44 18.09
CA SER A 6 18.08 -1.85 16.77
C SER A 6 17.99 -0.31 16.79
N SER A 7 17.58 0.28 17.91
CA SER A 7 17.44 1.74 18.06
C SER A 7 18.79 2.44 18.19
N VAL A 8 19.80 1.77 18.75
CA VAL A 8 21.17 2.31 18.90
C VAL A 8 21.86 2.46 17.54
N ARG A 9 21.51 1.61 16.55
CA ARG A 9 22.05 1.71 15.18
C ARG A 9 21.69 3.04 14.51
N GLN A 10 20.52 3.61 14.82
CA GLN A 10 20.11 4.92 14.29
C GLN A 10 20.88 6.08 14.90
N SER A 11 21.50 5.95 16.08
CA SER A 11 22.20 7.06 16.75
C SER A 11 23.73 7.03 16.65
N VAL A 12 24.33 5.94 16.17
CA VAL A 12 25.79 5.70 16.23
C VAL A 12 26.51 5.88 14.88
N GLY A 13 25.78 5.99 13.77
CA GLY A 13 26.35 6.18 12.43
C GLY A 13 26.26 7.63 11.91
N TYR A 14 27.10 7.97 10.92
CA TYR A 14 26.88 9.15 10.08
C TYR A 14 25.58 8.97 9.29
N ILE A 15 24.55 9.75 9.65
CA ILE A 15 23.22 9.70 9.01
C ILE A 15 23.23 10.68 7.86
N HIS A 16 22.84 10.23 6.67
CA HIS A 16 22.69 11.13 5.54
C HIS A 16 21.49 12.05 5.78
N PRO A 17 21.57 13.38 5.57
CA PRO A 17 20.46 14.29 5.84
C PRO A 17 19.18 13.95 5.08
N LEU A 18 19.30 13.30 3.91
CA LEU A 18 18.14 12.84 3.12
C LEU A 18 17.56 11.50 3.59
N GLU A 19 18.22 10.74 4.46
CA GLU A 19 17.73 9.41 4.87
C GLU A 19 16.33 9.46 5.48
N ALA A 20 16.09 10.46 6.35
CA ALA A 20 14.78 10.67 6.95
C ALA A 20 13.70 11.08 5.93
N SER A 21 14.12 11.81 4.88
CA SER A 21 13.26 12.23 3.78
C SER A 21 12.87 11.06 2.89
N GLU A 22 13.87 10.29 2.42
CA GLU A 22 13.69 9.13 1.55
C GLU A 22 12.84 8.05 2.23
N ARG A 23 13.08 7.81 3.53
CA ARG A 23 12.29 6.85 4.31
C ARG A 23 10.79 7.20 4.36
N ASN A 24 10.44 8.49 4.27
CA ASN A 24 9.06 8.97 4.31
C ASN A 24 8.59 9.52 2.95
N TYR A 25 9.33 9.27 1.86
CA TYR A 25 9.10 9.89 0.56
C TYR A 25 7.66 9.77 0.10
N GLN A 26 7.13 8.53 0.08
CA GLN A 26 5.76 8.26 -0.36
C GLN A 26 4.71 9.01 0.47
N LYS A 27 4.84 8.97 1.80
CA LYS A 27 3.91 9.65 2.72
C LYS A 27 3.94 11.17 2.54
N ASN A 28 5.12 11.72 2.29
CA ASN A 28 5.30 13.14 2.06
C ASN A 28 4.68 13.56 0.71
N GLN A 29 4.85 12.74 -0.33
CA GLN A 29 4.23 12.96 -1.64
C GLN A 29 2.70 12.91 -1.55
N ASP A 30 2.14 11.88 -0.91
CA ASP A 30 0.69 11.74 -0.73
C ASP A 30 0.12 12.94 0.05
N ARG A 31 0.81 13.36 1.12
CA ARG A 31 0.44 14.54 1.91
C ARG A 31 0.46 15.82 1.06
N MET A 32 1.49 15.99 0.23
CA MET A 32 1.63 17.13 -0.65
C MET A 32 0.48 17.18 -1.67
N ASN A 33 0.15 16.04 -2.28
CA ASN A 33 -0.96 15.90 -3.24
C ASN A 33 -2.31 16.24 -2.59
N MET A 34 -2.57 15.78 -1.38
CA MET A 34 -3.81 16.09 -0.66
C MET A 34 -3.93 17.59 -0.31
N ILE A 35 -2.81 18.24 0.03
CA ILE A 35 -2.78 19.70 0.27
C ILE A 35 -3.02 20.45 -1.05
N LEU A 36 -2.41 20.00 -2.15
CA LEU A 36 -2.61 20.60 -3.47
C LEU A 36 -4.08 20.50 -3.92
N LEU A 37 -4.70 19.33 -3.76
CA LEU A 37 -6.13 19.12 -4.04
C LEU A 37 -7.00 20.04 -3.19
N ARG A 38 -6.68 20.18 -1.90
CA ARG A 38 -7.38 21.11 -1.01
C ARG A 38 -7.29 22.55 -1.50
N ASN A 39 -6.11 22.98 -1.94
CA ASN A 39 -5.87 24.37 -2.35
C ASN A 39 -6.52 24.69 -3.70
N THR A 40 -6.59 23.71 -4.61
CA THR A 40 -7.12 23.89 -5.97
C THR A 40 -8.63 23.68 -6.07
N GLN A 41 -9.15 22.64 -5.40
CA GLN A 41 -10.54 22.20 -5.50
C GLN A 41 -11.32 22.46 -4.21
N GLY A 42 -10.66 22.74 -3.09
CA GLY A 42 -11.29 22.93 -1.78
C GLY A 42 -11.34 21.64 -0.96
N LEU A 43 -11.98 21.69 0.22
CA LEU A 43 -11.92 20.61 1.23
C LEU A 43 -12.59 19.30 0.78
N HIS A 44 -13.57 19.37 -0.13
CA HIS A 44 -14.34 18.19 -0.55
C HIS A 44 -13.50 17.19 -1.33
N ALA A 45 -12.52 17.66 -2.12
CA ALA A 45 -11.66 16.81 -2.94
C ALA A 45 -10.79 15.83 -2.12
N PRO A 46 -9.94 16.29 -1.17
CA PRO A 46 -9.16 15.37 -0.34
C PRO A 46 -10.04 14.49 0.54
N LEU A 47 -11.20 14.99 1.00
CA LEU A 47 -12.14 14.17 1.79
C LEU A 47 -12.70 13.01 0.95
N ARG A 48 -13.08 13.26 -0.31
CA ARG A 48 -13.55 12.23 -1.24
C ARG A 48 -12.50 11.15 -1.47
N ILE A 49 -11.26 11.56 -1.78
CA ILE A 49 -10.15 10.61 -1.99
C ILE A 49 -9.86 9.80 -0.73
N ALA A 50 -9.88 10.42 0.46
CA ALA A 50 -9.68 9.69 1.71
C ALA A 50 -10.79 8.65 1.97
N MET A 51 -12.05 8.97 1.65
CA MET A 51 -13.16 8.01 1.75
C MET A 51 -13.03 6.87 0.74
N GLU A 52 -12.66 7.18 -0.51
CA GLU A 52 -12.43 6.17 -1.55
C GLU A 52 -11.30 5.22 -1.15
N LEU A 53 -10.17 5.75 -0.68
CA LEU A 53 -9.06 4.94 -0.16
C LEU A 53 -9.50 4.05 1.00
N LYS A 54 -10.32 4.56 1.92
CA LYS A 54 -10.86 3.74 3.01
C LYS A 54 -11.79 2.63 2.53
N ALA A 55 -12.56 2.88 1.48
CA ALA A 55 -13.41 1.87 0.85
C ALA A 55 -12.57 0.74 0.22
N THR A 56 -11.39 1.05 -0.35
CA THR A 56 -10.51 0.04 -0.95
C THR A 56 -9.98 -1.00 0.05
N GLU A 57 -9.90 -0.65 1.33
CA GLU A 57 -9.43 -1.58 2.39
C GLU A 57 -10.43 -2.71 2.66
N ASN A 58 -11.74 -2.49 2.39
CA ASN A 58 -12.82 -3.41 2.75
C ASN A 58 -13.46 -4.07 1.52
N ILE A 59 -12.65 -4.49 0.54
CA ILE A 59 -13.17 -5.17 -0.65
C ILE A 59 -13.43 -6.65 -0.32
N GLY A 60 -14.70 -7.05 -0.36
CA GLY A 60 -15.10 -8.46 -0.28
C GLY A 60 -14.71 -9.21 -1.56
N ARG A 61 -13.52 -9.82 -1.57
CA ARG A 61 -13.08 -10.70 -2.66
C ARG A 61 -13.48 -12.15 -2.39
N LEU A 62 -13.63 -12.91 -3.46
CA LEU A 62 -13.80 -14.35 -3.39
C LEU A 62 -12.49 -14.99 -2.88
N PRO A 63 -12.56 -16.07 -2.08
CA PRO A 63 -11.38 -16.64 -1.40
C PRO A 63 -10.31 -17.21 -2.33
N PHE A 64 -10.67 -17.50 -3.59
CA PHE A 64 -9.74 -18.02 -4.60
C PHE A 64 -9.03 -16.93 -5.42
N LEU A 65 -9.43 -15.67 -5.28
CA LEU A 65 -8.77 -14.54 -5.93
C LEU A 65 -7.76 -13.94 -4.96
N SER A 66 -6.49 -13.90 -5.36
CA SER A 66 -5.46 -13.18 -4.62
C SER A 66 -5.89 -11.72 -4.39
N SER A 67 -5.68 -11.22 -3.18
CA SER A 67 -5.90 -9.81 -2.89
C SER A 67 -4.81 -8.98 -3.54
N SER A 68 -5.22 -7.98 -4.32
CA SER A 68 -4.33 -7.01 -4.94
C SER A 68 -4.79 -5.60 -4.60
N ASN A 69 -3.82 -4.70 -4.42
CA ASN A 69 -4.06 -3.29 -4.09
C ASN A 69 -4.41 -2.43 -5.31
N VAL A 70 -4.74 -3.04 -6.46
CA VAL A 70 -4.96 -2.35 -7.74
C VAL A 70 -5.88 -1.13 -7.62
N MET A 71 -7.02 -1.26 -6.94
CA MET A 71 -7.95 -0.13 -6.78
C MET A 71 -7.33 1.03 -6.00
N ARG A 72 -6.58 0.71 -4.94
CA ARG A 72 -5.85 1.69 -4.13
C ARG A 72 -4.75 2.37 -4.95
N ASP A 73 -4.06 1.59 -5.78
CA ASP A 73 -2.94 2.08 -6.58
C ASP A 73 -3.39 3.00 -7.71
N VAL A 74 -4.55 2.71 -8.33
CA VAL A 74 -5.20 3.63 -9.28
C VAL A 74 -5.58 4.96 -8.63
N LEU A 75 -6.14 4.94 -7.42
CA LEU A 75 -6.49 6.18 -6.70
C LEU A 75 -5.27 7.02 -6.34
N LEU A 76 -4.12 6.38 -6.11
CA LEU A 76 -2.85 7.06 -5.83
C LEU A 76 -2.03 7.38 -7.09
N GLY A 77 -2.49 6.96 -8.27
CA GLY A 77 -1.75 7.11 -9.54
C GLY A 77 -0.45 6.30 -9.60
N LYS A 78 -0.35 5.23 -8.81
CA LYS A 78 0.81 4.32 -8.80
C LYS A 78 0.80 3.35 -9.98
N ASP A 79 -0.36 3.13 -10.59
CA ASP A 79 -0.56 2.26 -11.75
C ASP A 79 0.24 2.69 -12.99
N GLN A 80 0.66 3.96 -13.05
CA GLN A 80 1.46 4.51 -14.14
C GLN A 80 2.98 4.36 -13.92
N ASN A 81 3.39 3.99 -12.70
CA ASN A 81 4.80 3.90 -12.33
C ASN A 81 5.22 2.43 -12.26
N ILE A 82 6.40 2.12 -12.81
CA ILE A 82 6.98 0.78 -12.73
C ILE A 82 7.96 0.74 -11.54
N GLY A 83 7.65 -0.11 -10.57
CA GLY A 83 8.45 -0.32 -9.36
C GLY A 83 9.39 -1.52 -9.45
N PHE A 84 10.07 -1.81 -8.35
CA PHE A 84 10.90 -3.02 -8.24
C PHE A 84 10.05 -4.28 -8.10
N GLU A 85 8.88 -4.14 -7.47
CA GLU A 85 7.84 -5.16 -7.32
C GLU A 85 7.40 -5.74 -8.67
N ASP A 86 7.28 -4.90 -9.71
CA ASP A 86 6.84 -5.30 -11.04
C ASP A 86 7.90 -6.10 -11.81
N VAL A 87 9.19 -5.80 -11.55
CA VAL A 87 10.32 -6.40 -12.27
C VAL A 87 10.69 -7.76 -11.68
N PHE A 88 10.70 -7.88 -10.35
CA PHE A 88 11.26 -9.05 -9.70
C PHE A 88 10.25 -10.17 -9.43
N ASN A 89 8.94 -9.90 -9.51
CA ASN A 89 7.86 -10.87 -9.30
C ASN A 89 8.17 -11.86 -8.16
N THR A 90 8.53 -11.32 -6.98
CA THR A 90 8.87 -12.14 -5.82
C THR A 90 7.67 -13.04 -5.47
N SER A 91 7.91 -14.14 -4.75
CA SER A 91 6.85 -15.11 -4.42
C SER A 91 5.63 -14.49 -3.74
N GLU A 92 5.80 -13.34 -3.09
CA GLU A 92 4.75 -12.56 -2.44
C GLU A 92 3.81 -11.83 -3.44
N PHE A 93 4.29 -11.50 -4.64
CA PHE A 93 3.53 -10.80 -5.68
C PHE A 93 3.07 -11.72 -6.81
N ARG A 94 3.40 -13.02 -6.72
CA ARG A 94 3.06 -13.99 -7.77
C ARG A 94 1.58 -14.35 -7.70
N GLU A 95 0.86 -14.08 -8.79
CA GLU A 95 -0.51 -14.55 -8.95
C GLU A 95 -0.53 -16.09 -9.03
N GLN A 96 -1.06 -16.74 -8.01
CA GLN A 96 -1.21 -18.19 -7.96
C GLN A 96 -2.69 -18.55 -7.97
N MET A 97 -3.17 -19.06 -9.11
CA MET A 97 -4.53 -19.60 -9.21
C MET A 97 -4.56 -21.04 -8.69
N GLY A 98 -5.31 -21.28 -7.61
CA GLY A 98 -5.71 -22.63 -7.21
C GLY A 98 -7.04 -23.04 -7.85
N GLN A 99 -7.44 -24.29 -7.65
CA GLN A 99 -8.75 -24.78 -8.09
C GLN A 99 -9.86 -24.02 -7.34
N PRO A 100 -10.71 -23.23 -8.01
CA PRO A 100 -11.67 -22.36 -7.32
C PRO A 100 -12.63 -23.11 -6.40
N HIS A 101 -13.06 -24.30 -6.81
CA HIS A 101 -13.99 -25.12 -6.03
C HIS A 101 -13.39 -25.55 -4.70
N ALA A 102 -12.18 -26.12 -4.70
CA ALA A 102 -11.51 -26.59 -3.50
C ALA A 102 -11.21 -25.46 -2.50
N ILE A 103 -10.87 -24.27 -2.98
CA ILE A 103 -10.62 -23.11 -2.10
C ILE A 103 -11.91 -22.62 -1.44
N VAL A 104 -13.01 -22.57 -2.21
CA VAL A 104 -14.32 -22.16 -1.68
C VAL A 104 -14.84 -23.18 -0.67
N GLU A 105 -14.74 -24.48 -0.96
CA GLU A 105 -15.15 -25.55 -0.04
C GLU A 105 -14.38 -25.51 1.27
N ASN A 106 -13.05 -25.30 1.22
CA ASN A 106 -12.23 -25.12 2.43
C ASN A 106 -12.63 -23.84 3.20
N HIS A 107 -12.85 -22.72 2.50
CA HIS A 107 -13.31 -21.47 3.14
C HIS A 107 -14.69 -21.62 3.81
N LEU A 108 -15.57 -22.45 3.26
CA LEU A 108 -16.90 -22.76 3.80
C LEU A 108 -16.89 -23.91 4.84
N GLY A 109 -15.75 -24.58 5.04
CA GLY A 109 -15.61 -25.70 5.99
C GLY A 109 -16.27 -27.01 5.53
N ILE A 110 -16.40 -27.22 4.22
CA ILE A 110 -17.02 -28.42 3.62
C ILE A 110 -15.99 -29.53 3.39
N LEU A 111 -14.75 -29.14 3.05
CA LEU A 111 -13.58 -30.00 2.83
C LEU A 111 -12.63 -29.99 4.04
#